data_AF-A0A453FIK8-F1
#
_entry.id   AF-A0A453FIK8-F1
#
_cell.length_a   1.000
_cell.length_b   1.000
_cell.length_c   1.000
_cell.angle_alpha   90.00
_cell.angle_beta   90.00
_cell.angle_gamma   90.00
#
_symmetry.space_group_name_H-M   'P 1'
#
loop_
_entity.id
_entity.type
_entity.pdbx_description
1 polymer ?
#
loop_
_entity_poly.entity_id
_entity_poly.type
_entity_poly.pdbx_seq_one_letter_code
_entity_poly.pdbx_strand_id
1 'polypeptide(L)'
;MAQEQPNPNEVVLGQEINGARVVTLNRPRQLNGINDRVVYLLAQLLEKWEQDDDAKLVIFKGAGRAFSAGGDLKMFYEGRSSDDSCLEVVYRMYWLCYHIHTYKKTTVALVNGLVMGGGAAMVAPLKFAVVTEKTVFATPEASVGLHTDCSFSYIHSRLPGYLGEYLALTGARLNAKEMIAAGLATHFVHSEKLEDLEKQLLNLNTGDESAVRAVIEEFSTDVQLDQESILNKLSTIDKCFSAETVEEILKALDSEVSVDGNQWIAPVLKSMRRSSPTGLKITLRSVREGRKQSLQECLKKEFGLTMNILRSVITGDVYEGIRALSIDKDNAPKVSLSLPSLNTKFSRTSVLQLGPKWVYIQSQQWSPATVEEVKNEDIDRVFEPFTSGHELQVPSDDSNRWSGKHEHTVYAKSSQ
;
A
#
# COMPACT_ATOMS: atom_id res chain seq x y z
N MET A 1 7.84 29.82 25.84
CA MET A 1 6.47 29.35 25.54
C MET A 1 6.47 27.86 25.79
N ALA A 2 5.62 27.36 26.69
CA ALA A 2 5.53 25.93 26.94
C ALA A 2 5.06 25.26 25.65
N GLN A 3 5.83 24.29 25.12
CA GLN A 3 5.33 23.40 24.07
C GLN A 3 4.09 22.70 24.66
N GLU A 4 2.91 22.94 24.09
CA GLU A 4 1.74 22.13 24.38
C GLU A 4 2.13 20.67 24.16
N GLN A 5 2.02 19.85 25.21
CA GLN A 5 2.25 18.42 25.06
C GLN A 5 1.21 17.90 24.06
N PRO A 6 1.62 17.23 22.97
CA PRO A 6 0.69 16.75 21.96
C PRO A 6 -0.37 15.87 22.62
N ASN A 7 -1.65 16.10 22.28
CA ASN A 7 -2.75 15.33 22.81
C ASN A 7 -2.54 13.84 22.46
N PRO A 8 -2.38 12.95 23.46
CA PRO A 8 -2.08 11.55 23.19
C PRO A 8 -3.21 10.81 22.44
N ASN A 9 -4.39 11.43 22.32
CA ASN A 9 -5.53 10.90 21.57
C ASN A 9 -5.56 11.36 20.10
N GLU A 10 -4.70 12.28 19.68
CA GLU A 10 -4.61 12.68 18.27
C GLU A 10 -3.91 11.61 17.45
N VAL A 11 -4.57 11.19 16.36
CA VAL A 11 -4.08 10.12 15.48
C VAL A 11 -2.99 10.58 14.50
N VAL A 12 -2.87 11.90 14.29
CA VAL A 12 -1.81 12.56 13.52
C VAL A 12 -1.42 13.81 14.29
N LEU A 13 -0.13 14.00 14.53
CA LEU A 13 0.42 15.19 15.17
C LEU A 13 1.09 16.07 14.09
N GLY A 14 0.68 17.34 14.01
CA GLY A 14 1.35 18.35 13.20
C GLY A 14 2.17 19.28 14.09
N GLN A 15 3.47 19.38 13.84
CA GLN A 15 4.35 20.30 14.57
C GLN A 15 5.00 21.30 13.62
N GLU A 16 5.07 22.55 14.05
CA GLU A 16 5.67 23.65 13.28
C GLU A 16 6.90 24.15 14.05
N ILE A 17 8.10 23.90 13.51
CA ILE A 17 9.37 24.17 14.18
C ILE A 17 10.27 24.90 13.19
N ASN A 18 10.53 26.19 13.44
CA ASN A 18 11.23 27.06 12.49
C ASN A 18 10.58 26.95 11.09
N GLY A 19 11.38 26.77 10.03
CA GLY A 19 10.90 26.50 8.68
C GLY A 19 10.46 25.06 8.40
N ALA A 20 10.55 24.14 9.37
CA ALA A 20 10.16 22.75 9.20
C ALA A 20 8.72 22.50 9.69
N ARG A 21 8.04 21.56 9.05
CA ARG A 21 6.72 21.04 9.42
C ARG A 21 6.82 19.53 9.57
N VAL A 22 6.42 18.99 10.72
CA VAL A 22 6.54 17.55 11.01
C VAL A 22 5.15 16.94 11.13
N VAL A 23 4.87 15.97 10.26
CA VAL A 23 3.74 15.04 10.39
C VAL A 23 4.21 13.80 11.13
N THR A 24 3.62 13.50 12.28
CA THR A 24 3.79 12.22 12.96
C THR A 24 2.48 11.42 12.94
N LEU A 25 2.49 10.25 12.29
CA LEU A 25 1.41 9.27 12.44
C LEU A 25 1.45 8.70 13.87
N ASN A 26 0.38 8.87 14.63
CA ASN A 26 0.38 8.65 16.08
C ASN A 26 -0.68 7.63 16.52
N ARG A 27 -0.65 6.44 15.90
CA ARG A 27 -1.42 5.26 16.34
C ARG A 27 -0.49 4.06 16.59
N PRO A 28 0.53 4.19 17.47
CA PRO A 28 1.61 3.20 17.58
C PRO A 28 1.13 1.80 17.97
N ARG A 29 0.04 1.70 18.74
CA ARG A 29 -0.59 0.42 19.12
C ARG A 29 -1.21 -0.32 17.93
N GLN A 30 -1.66 0.42 16.91
CA GLN A 30 -2.20 -0.10 15.66
C GLN A 30 -1.19 -0.01 14.51
N LEU A 31 0.11 0.08 14.83
CA LEU A 31 1.17 0.20 13.82
C LEU A 31 0.96 1.38 12.86
N ASN A 32 0.39 2.48 13.37
CA ASN A 32 0.10 3.67 12.58
C ASN A 32 -0.80 3.40 11.36
N GLY A 33 -1.78 2.49 11.51
CA GLY A 33 -2.77 2.20 10.48
C GLY A 33 -3.55 3.46 10.06
N ILE A 34 -3.82 3.59 8.76
CA ILE A 34 -4.42 4.76 8.14
C ILE A 34 -5.94 4.59 8.15
N ASN A 35 -6.62 5.41 8.96
CA ASN A 35 -8.07 5.49 8.97
C ASN A 35 -8.58 6.83 8.41
N ASP A 36 -9.90 6.98 8.29
CA ASP A 36 -10.53 8.22 7.81
C ASP A 36 -9.97 9.47 8.50
N ARG A 37 -9.92 9.46 9.83
CA ARG A 37 -9.41 10.61 10.60
C ARG A 37 -7.95 10.93 10.29
N VAL A 38 -7.11 9.92 10.07
CA VAL A 38 -5.71 10.11 9.65
C VAL A 38 -5.66 10.79 8.28
N VAL A 39 -6.39 10.27 7.29
CA VAL A 39 -6.41 10.84 5.93
C VAL A 39 -6.91 12.28 5.94
N TYR A 40 -7.99 12.55 6.67
CA TYR A 40 -8.55 13.89 6.83
C TYR A 40 -7.53 14.89 7.41
N LEU A 41 -6.87 14.53 8.52
CA LEU A 41 -5.89 15.40 9.17
C LEU A 41 -4.65 15.62 8.29
N LEU A 42 -4.17 14.58 7.62
CA LEU A 42 -3.05 14.69 6.68
C LEU A 42 -3.36 15.67 5.54
N ALA A 43 -4.54 15.53 4.91
CA ALA A 43 -4.97 16.42 3.85
C ALA A 43 -5.01 17.89 4.32
N GLN A 44 -5.57 18.15 5.51
CA GLN A 44 -5.63 19.50 6.08
C GLN A 44 -4.24 20.09 6.35
N LEU A 45 -3.34 19.32 6.96
CA LEU A 45 -1.99 19.78 7.27
C LEU A 45 -1.20 20.07 5.99
N LEU A 46 -1.22 19.16 5.02
CA LEU A 46 -0.51 19.34 3.76
C LEU A 46 -1.06 20.51 2.93
N GLU A 47 -2.38 20.67 2.88
CA GLU A 47 -2.97 21.84 2.20
C GLU A 47 -2.57 23.15 2.88
N LYS A 48 -2.69 23.22 4.21
CA LYS A 48 -2.27 24.39 4.99
C LYS A 48 -0.80 24.70 4.74
N TRP A 49 0.06 23.71 4.87
CA TRP A 49 1.50 23.92 4.81
C TRP A 49 2.02 24.15 3.41
N GLU A 50 1.35 23.70 2.34
CA GLU A 50 1.77 24.06 0.99
C GLU A 50 1.56 25.56 0.72
N GLN A 51 0.53 26.17 1.32
CA GLN A 51 0.20 27.60 1.19
C GLN A 51 0.98 28.51 2.16
N ASP A 52 1.61 27.94 3.18
CA ASP A 52 2.33 28.67 4.24
C ASP A 52 3.76 29.02 3.82
N ASP A 53 4.05 30.29 3.51
CA ASP A 53 5.40 30.71 3.08
C ASP A 53 6.50 30.38 4.10
N ASP A 54 6.19 30.22 5.39
CA ASP A 54 7.17 29.84 6.41
C ASP A 54 7.46 28.34 6.42
N ALA A 55 6.59 27.50 5.86
CA ALA A 55 6.86 26.08 5.68
C ALA A 55 7.83 25.87 4.52
N LYS A 56 9.08 25.52 4.83
CA LYS A 56 10.16 25.26 3.86
C LYS A 56 10.38 23.76 3.60
N LEU A 57 10.21 22.93 4.63
CA LEU A 57 10.46 21.50 4.61
C LEU A 57 9.32 20.76 5.30
N VAL A 58 8.84 19.66 4.72
CA VAL A 58 7.85 18.77 5.37
C VAL A 58 8.47 17.41 5.66
N ILE A 59 8.42 16.99 6.93
CA ILE A 59 8.95 15.72 7.40
C ILE A 59 7.79 14.79 7.79
N PHE A 60 7.80 13.57 7.28
CA PHE A 60 6.87 12.50 7.64
C PHE A 60 7.57 11.48 8.52
N LYS A 61 6.94 11.09 9.63
CA LYS A 61 7.40 10.00 10.50
C LYS A 61 6.24 9.26 11.15
N GLY A 62 6.51 8.07 11.68
CA GLY A 62 5.57 7.31 12.50
C GLY A 62 6.03 7.22 13.96
N ALA A 63 5.08 7.29 14.89
CA ALA A 63 5.35 7.05 16.30
C ALA A 63 5.57 5.55 16.58
N GLY A 64 6.50 5.24 17.48
CA GLY A 64 6.74 3.87 17.94
C GLY A 64 7.51 3.03 16.92
N ARG A 65 7.04 1.79 16.68
CA ARG A 65 7.81 0.73 16.00
C ARG A 65 7.56 0.59 14.50
N ALA A 66 6.77 1.46 13.90
CA ALA A 66 6.44 1.42 12.48
C ALA A 66 6.28 2.83 11.94
N PHE A 67 6.60 3.03 10.66
CA PHE A 67 6.14 4.21 9.95
C PHE A 67 4.62 4.11 9.78
N SER A 68 4.15 3.09 9.06
CA SER A 68 2.74 2.72 8.95
C SER A 68 2.58 1.32 8.35
N ALA A 69 1.65 0.53 8.89
CA ALA A 69 1.26 -0.76 8.35
C ALA A 69 0.21 -0.69 7.21
N GLY A 70 -0.13 0.51 6.74
CA GLY A 70 -1.10 0.71 5.64
C GLY A 70 -2.51 1.02 6.13
N GLY A 71 -3.51 0.78 5.28
CA GLY A 71 -4.92 1.04 5.58
C GLY A 71 -5.41 0.28 6.82
N ASP A 72 -6.30 0.91 7.59
CA ASP A 72 -6.94 0.27 8.74
C ASP A 72 -7.98 -0.76 8.26
N LEU A 73 -7.52 -2.00 8.04
CA LEU A 73 -8.33 -3.10 7.51
C LEU A 73 -9.60 -3.35 8.35
N LYS A 74 -9.56 -3.13 9.66
CA LYS A 74 -10.73 -3.30 10.52
C LYS A 74 -11.85 -2.32 10.14
N MET A 75 -11.51 -1.06 9.84
CA MET A 75 -12.47 -0.07 9.39
C MET A 75 -13.16 -0.51 8.09
N PHE A 76 -12.39 -1.01 7.11
CA PHE A 76 -12.94 -1.54 5.85
C PHE A 76 -13.87 -2.72 6.08
N TYR A 77 -13.50 -3.64 6.97
CA TYR A 77 -14.31 -4.80 7.31
C TYR A 77 -15.64 -4.41 7.96
N GLU A 78 -15.62 -3.50 8.93
CA GLU A 78 -16.81 -3.03 9.64
C GLU A 78 -17.75 -2.24 8.71
N GLY A 79 -17.18 -1.48 7.77
CA GLY A 79 -17.94 -0.71 6.80
C GLY A 79 -18.70 -1.52 5.75
N ARG A 80 -18.45 -2.83 5.62
CA ARG A 80 -19.16 -3.69 4.66
C ARG A 80 -20.68 -3.74 4.81
N SER A 81 -21.18 -3.41 6.01
CA SER A 81 -22.60 -3.55 6.37
C SER A 81 -23.39 -2.26 6.15
N SER A 82 -22.73 -1.19 5.71
CA SER A 82 -23.33 0.11 5.50
C SER A 82 -23.05 0.57 4.08
N ASP A 83 -24.11 0.99 3.39
CA ASP A 83 -23.97 1.64 2.10
C ASP A 83 -23.05 2.86 2.28
N ASP A 84 -21.96 2.83 1.53
CA ASP A 84 -20.99 3.89 1.33
C ASP A 84 -20.02 4.26 2.47
N SER A 85 -19.97 3.53 3.60
CA SER A 85 -19.18 3.98 4.78
C SER A 85 -17.67 4.04 4.59
N CYS A 86 -17.12 3.38 3.56
CA CYS A 86 -15.69 3.41 3.25
C CYS A 86 -15.37 4.23 1.99
N LEU A 87 -16.35 4.77 1.28
CA LEU A 87 -16.09 5.48 0.02
C LEU A 87 -15.39 6.81 0.26
N GLU A 88 -15.75 7.50 1.33
CA GLU A 88 -15.12 8.77 1.70
C GLU A 88 -13.61 8.61 1.94
N VAL A 89 -13.23 7.66 2.80
CA VAL A 89 -11.81 7.43 3.11
C VAL A 89 -11.02 6.99 1.88
N VAL A 90 -11.63 6.16 1.02
CA VAL A 90 -11.02 5.74 -0.25
C VAL A 90 -10.79 6.96 -1.14
N TYR A 91 -11.83 7.73 -1.43
CA TYR A 91 -11.73 8.92 -2.27
C TYR A 91 -10.66 9.88 -1.75
N ARG A 92 -10.71 10.21 -0.46
CA ARG A 92 -9.75 11.11 0.18
C ARG A 92 -8.32 10.57 0.10
N MET A 93 -8.12 9.27 0.29
CA MET A 93 -6.79 8.66 0.25
C MET A 93 -6.19 8.72 -1.16
N TYR A 94 -6.94 8.35 -2.19
CA TYR A 94 -6.46 8.42 -3.57
C TYR A 94 -6.19 9.85 -4.02
N TRP A 95 -7.05 10.79 -3.64
CA TRP A 95 -6.84 12.21 -3.87
C TRP A 95 -5.59 12.72 -3.13
N LEU A 96 -5.37 12.27 -1.89
CA LEU A 96 -4.19 12.61 -1.11
C LEU A 96 -2.91 12.03 -1.72
N CYS A 97 -2.95 10.80 -2.27
CA CYS A 97 -1.81 10.23 -2.99
C CYS A 97 -1.34 11.12 -4.14
N TYR A 98 -2.26 11.69 -4.92
CA TYR A 98 -1.93 12.64 -5.99
C TYR A 98 -1.16 13.86 -5.45
N HIS A 99 -1.64 14.44 -4.34
CA HIS A 99 -1.01 15.61 -3.73
C HIS A 99 0.34 15.31 -3.11
N ILE A 100 0.51 14.13 -2.52
CA ILE A 100 1.81 13.68 -2.01
C ILE A 100 2.83 13.56 -3.14
N HIS A 101 2.45 12.99 -4.29
CA HIS A 101 3.35 12.85 -5.44
C HIS A 101 3.76 14.18 -6.06
N THR A 102 2.85 15.14 -6.05
CA THR A 102 3.04 16.41 -6.77
C THR A 102 3.38 17.57 -5.83
N TYR A 103 3.59 17.28 -4.54
CA TYR A 103 3.72 18.29 -3.49
C TYR A 103 4.84 19.29 -3.79
N LYS A 104 4.56 20.59 -3.65
CA LYS A 104 5.45 21.65 -4.13
C LYS A 104 6.66 21.92 -3.24
N LYS A 105 6.61 21.44 -1.99
CA LYS A 105 7.68 21.67 -1.01
C LYS A 105 8.50 20.41 -0.84
N THR A 106 9.76 20.59 -0.49
CA THR A 106 10.66 19.46 -0.24
C THR A 106 10.12 18.60 0.88
N THR A 107 10.04 17.29 0.63
CA THR A 107 9.50 16.28 1.54
C THR A 107 10.56 15.28 1.93
N VAL A 108 10.58 14.92 3.21
CA VAL A 108 11.46 13.88 3.78
C VAL A 108 10.62 12.89 4.57
N ALA A 109 10.70 11.60 4.26
CA ALA A 109 10.23 10.54 5.15
C ALA A 109 11.38 10.00 5.99
N LEU A 110 11.19 9.96 7.31
CA LEU A 110 12.05 9.26 8.26
C LEU A 110 11.40 7.92 8.61
N VAL A 111 11.82 6.87 7.91
CA VAL A 111 11.19 5.55 7.96
C VAL A 111 11.96 4.64 8.90
N ASN A 112 11.34 4.34 10.04
CA ASN A 112 11.87 3.41 11.03
C ASN A 112 10.81 2.33 11.34
N GLY A 113 11.08 1.10 10.91
CA GLY A 113 10.15 -0.03 11.06
C GLY A 113 9.28 -0.28 9.83
N LEU A 114 8.09 -0.84 10.05
CA LEU A 114 7.19 -1.27 8.97
C LEU A 114 6.69 -0.08 8.13
N VAL A 115 6.71 -0.25 6.80
CA VAL A 115 6.14 0.67 5.82
C VAL A 115 5.40 -0.15 4.74
N MET A 116 4.07 -0.27 4.85
CA MET A 116 3.30 -1.19 4.01
C MET A 116 2.08 -0.53 3.36
N GLY A 117 1.71 -0.99 2.17
CA GLY A 117 0.53 -0.55 1.42
C GLY A 117 0.37 0.97 1.36
N GLY A 118 -0.78 1.50 1.80
CA GLY A 118 -1.02 2.95 1.87
C GLY A 118 0.03 3.74 2.67
N GLY A 119 0.72 3.13 3.63
CA GLY A 119 1.85 3.76 4.34
C GLY A 119 3.07 3.92 3.45
N ALA A 120 3.30 2.95 2.56
CA ALA A 120 4.36 3.03 1.56
C ALA A 120 4.04 4.03 0.44
N ALA A 121 2.76 4.25 0.14
CA ALA A 121 2.30 5.29 -0.80
C ALA A 121 2.61 6.71 -0.31
N MET A 122 2.78 6.90 1.01
CA MET A 122 3.22 8.16 1.59
C MET A 122 4.74 8.37 1.56
N VAL A 123 5.53 7.33 1.23
CA VAL A 123 6.99 7.34 1.32
C VAL A 123 7.64 7.26 -0.05
N ALA A 124 7.27 6.25 -0.85
CA ALA A 124 7.90 5.96 -2.12
C ALA A 124 7.95 7.16 -3.11
N PRO A 125 6.94 8.05 -3.18
CA PRO A 125 7.01 9.21 -4.09
C PRO A 125 7.73 10.43 -3.51
N LEU A 126 8.13 10.42 -2.24
CA LEU A 126 8.74 11.61 -1.62
C LEU A 126 10.14 11.87 -2.17
N LYS A 127 10.55 13.14 -2.09
CA LYS A 127 11.87 13.56 -2.60
C LYS A 127 13.01 12.86 -1.87
N PHE A 128 12.89 12.72 -0.55
CA PHE A 128 13.82 11.99 0.29
C PHE A 128 13.10 10.95 1.11
N ALA A 129 13.45 9.68 0.95
CA ALA A 129 12.97 8.58 1.77
C ALA A 129 14.18 7.98 2.49
N VAL A 130 14.34 8.36 3.76
CA VAL A 130 15.42 7.91 4.63
C VAL A 130 14.96 6.66 5.38
N VAL A 131 15.64 5.55 5.15
CA VAL A 131 15.32 4.24 5.73
C VAL A 131 16.40 3.80 6.71
N THR A 132 16.04 2.92 7.65
CA THR A 132 16.95 2.40 8.69
C THR A 132 17.06 0.88 8.60
N GLU A 133 17.98 0.27 9.33
CA GLU A 133 18.10 -1.20 9.39
C GLU A 133 16.83 -1.92 9.89
N LYS A 134 15.88 -1.19 10.49
CA LYS A 134 14.59 -1.70 10.94
C LYS A 134 13.50 -1.65 9.88
N THR A 135 13.75 -0.98 8.75
CA THR A 135 12.74 -0.78 7.71
C THR A 135 12.39 -2.09 7.01
N VAL A 136 11.08 -2.36 6.92
CA VAL A 136 10.53 -3.48 6.16
C VAL A 136 9.38 -2.97 5.31
N PHE A 137 9.56 -3.01 4.00
CA PHE A 137 8.59 -2.61 3.00
C PHE A 137 7.82 -3.81 2.45
N ALA A 138 6.52 -3.64 2.17
CA ALA A 138 5.74 -4.59 1.38
C ALA A 138 4.44 -3.95 0.85
N THR A 139 3.93 -4.50 -0.25
CA THR A 139 2.61 -4.23 -0.85
C THR A 139 1.82 -5.56 -0.94
N PRO A 140 1.25 -6.04 0.18
CA PRO A 140 0.67 -7.37 0.27
C PRO A 140 -0.83 -7.44 -0.11
N GLU A 141 -1.37 -6.45 -0.79
CA GLU A 141 -2.82 -6.24 -1.01
C GLU A 141 -3.51 -7.43 -1.70
N ALA A 142 -2.86 -8.06 -2.68
CA ALA A 142 -3.41 -9.22 -3.36
C ALA A 142 -3.70 -10.41 -2.42
N SER A 143 -2.93 -10.54 -1.33
CA SER A 143 -3.10 -11.62 -0.35
C SER A 143 -4.37 -11.49 0.49
N VAL A 144 -4.97 -10.30 0.54
CA VAL A 144 -6.21 -10.01 1.27
C VAL A 144 -7.41 -9.82 0.35
N GLY A 145 -7.30 -10.12 -0.95
CA GLY A 145 -8.38 -9.93 -1.90
C GLY A 145 -8.56 -8.49 -2.40
N LEU A 146 -7.56 -7.63 -2.20
CA LEU A 146 -7.48 -6.30 -2.78
C LEU A 146 -6.53 -6.32 -4.00
N HIS A 147 -6.14 -5.15 -4.50
CA HIS A 147 -5.21 -4.98 -5.61
C HIS A 147 -4.09 -4.02 -5.22
N THR A 148 -3.01 -3.98 -5.99
CA THR A 148 -2.01 -2.91 -5.86
C THR A 148 -2.66 -1.54 -6.05
N ASP A 149 -2.68 -0.74 -4.99
CA ASP A 149 -3.50 0.46 -4.88
C ASP A 149 -2.66 1.68 -4.46
N CYS A 150 -3.32 2.81 -4.16
CA CYS A 150 -2.68 4.02 -3.63
C CYS A 150 -1.44 4.50 -4.44
N SER A 151 -1.53 4.50 -5.78
CA SER A 151 -0.51 4.81 -6.80
C SER A 151 0.50 3.71 -7.12
N PHE A 152 0.42 2.54 -6.49
CA PHE A 152 1.43 1.51 -6.71
C PHE A 152 1.38 0.85 -8.08
N SER A 153 0.28 0.93 -8.84
CA SER A 153 0.32 0.51 -10.24
C SER A 153 1.23 1.42 -11.07
N TYR A 154 1.35 2.71 -10.73
CA TYR A 154 2.29 3.65 -11.35
C TYR A 154 3.74 3.38 -10.91
N ILE A 155 3.96 3.15 -9.61
CA ILE A 155 5.30 2.97 -9.03
C ILE A 155 5.88 1.61 -9.43
N HIS A 156 5.15 0.51 -9.20
CA HIS A 156 5.62 -0.84 -9.52
C HIS A 156 5.94 -0.98 -11.02
N SER A 157 5.15 -0.38 -11.90
CA SER A 157 5.36 -0.47 -13.34
C SER A 157 6.65 0.21 -13.83
N ARG A 158 7.30 1.00 -12.97
CA ARG A 158 8.54 1.75 -13.25
C ARG A 158 9.75 1.19 -12.52
N LEU A 159 9.57 0.14 -11.71
CA LEU A 159 10.69 -0.58 -11.10
C LEU A 159 11.47 -1.37 -12.17
N PRO A 160 12.75 -1.70 -11.89
CA PRO A 160 13.59 -2.44 -12.83
C PRO A 160 12.95 -3.77 -13.29
N GLY A 161 12.98 -4.02 -14.60
CA GLY A 161 12.50 -5.27 -15.20
C GLY A 161 11.04 -5.57 -14.85
N TYR A 162 10.83 -6.72 -14.21
CA TYR A 162 9.53 -7.19 -13.68
C TYR A 162 9.51 -7.26 -12.15
N LEU A 163 10.38 -6.51 -11.47
CA LEU A 163 10.40 -6.42 -10.00
C LEU A 163 9.06 -5.93 -9.45
N GLY A 164 8.41 -4.99 -10.14
CA GLY A 164 7.11 -4.45 -9.74
C GLY A 164 6.01 -5.51 -9.70
N GLU A 165 5.89 -6.31 -10.75
CA GLU A 165 4.97 -7.44 -10.82
C GLU A 165 5.28 -8.48 -9.73
N TYR A 166 6.57 -8.77 -9.50
CA TYR A 166 6.98 -9.64 -8.41
C TYR A 166 6.51 -9.13 -7.04
N LEU A 167 6.79 -7.87 -6.69
CA LEU A 167 6.42 -7.31 -5.39
C LEU A 167 4.89 -7.31 -5.22
N ALA A 168 4.16 -6.81 -6.22
CA ALA A 168 2.71 -6.66 -6.15
C ALA A 168 1.94 -7.98 -6.07
N LEU A 169 2.39 -9.02 -6.80
CA LEU A 169 1.71 -10.32 -6.81
C LEU A 169 2.05 -11.19 -5.61
N THR A 170 3.27 -11.07 -5.09
CA THR A 170 3.77 -11.98 -4.04
C THR A 170 3.63 -11.42 -2.63
N GLY A 171 3.49 -10.09 -2.51
CA GLY A 171 3.58 -9.38 -1.23
C GLY A 171 4.96 -9.51 -0.59
N ALA A 172 6.00 -9.76 -1.39
CA ALA A 172 7.36 -9.95 -0.91
C ALA A 172 7.85 -8.71 -0.14
N ARG A 173 8.65 -8.97 0.88
CA ARG A 173 9.21 -7.94 1.74
C ARG A 173 10.56 -7.50 1.20
N LEU A 174 10.80 -6.19 1.22
CA LEU A 174 12.11 -5.61 1.00
C LEU A 174 12.65 -5.03 2.31
N ASN A 175 13.92 -5.27 2.60
CA ASN A 175 14.63 -4.54 3.64
C ASN A 175 15.09 -3.16 3.12
N ALA A 176 15.67 -2.34 3.99
CA ALA A 176 16.13 -0.99 3.66
C ALA A 176 17.13 -0.92 2.49
N LYS A 177 18.09 -1.84 2.44
CA LYS A 177 19.10 -1.88 1.37
C LYS A 177 18.46 -2.21 0.03
N GLU A 178 17.51 -3.13 0.05
CA GLU A 178 16.74 -3.55 -1.13
C GLU A 178 15.82 -2.44 -1.62
N MET A 179 15.20 -1.67 -0.72
CA MET A 179 14.43 -0.48 -1.11
C MET A 179 15.30 0.55 -1.83
N ILE A 180 16.52 0.81 -1.36
CA ILE A 180 17.45 1.75 -2.01
C ILE A 180 17.84 1.23 -3.39
N ALA A 181 18.26 -0.04 -3.48
CA ALA A 181 18.64 -0.63 -4.76
C ALA A 181 17.49 -0.69 -5.77
N ALA A 182 16.24 -0.86 -5.30
CA ALA A 182 15.04 -0.82 -6.14
C ALA A 182 14.60 0.60 -6.53
N GLY A 183 15.17 1.65 -5.92
CA GLY A 183 14.75 3.04 -6.13
C GLY A 183 13.49 3.45 -5.38
N LEU A 184 13.08 2.69 -4.36
CA LEU A 184 11.94 2.97 -3.47
C LEU A 184 12.31 3.79 -2.23
N ALA A 185 13.61 3.93 -1.95
CA ALA A 185 14.17 4.77 -0.91
C ALA A 185 15.43 5.45 -1.43
N THR A 186 15.83 6.57 -0.81
CA THR A 186 16.97 7.36 -1.31
C THR A 186 18.21 7.25 -0.44
N HIS A 187 18.06 7.13 0.88
CA HIS A 187 19.20 7.13 1.81
C HIS A 187 19.02 6.11 2.91
N PHE A 188 20.13 5.51 3.35
CA PHE A 188 20.17 4.65 4.54
C PHE A 188 20.85 5.38 5.69
N VAL A 189 20.21 5.39 6.85
CA VAL A 189 20.76 5.95 8.09
C VAL A 189 20.53 4.95 9.22
N HIS A 190 21.53 4.70 10.05
CA HIS A 190 21.36 3.85 11.23
C HIS A 190 20.33 4.43 12.19
N SER A 191 19.41 3.60 12.73
CA SER A 191 18.29 4.11 13.53
C SER A 191 18.71 4.89 14.78
N GLU A 192 19.91 4.62 15.32
CA GLU A 192 20.49 5.36 16.45
C GLU A 192 20.81 6.84 16.13
N LYS A 193 21.02 7.16 14.85
CA LYS A 193 21.33 8.52 14.37
C LYS A 193 20.10 9.29 13.89
N LEU A 194 18.94 8.63 13.82
CA LEU A 194 17.75 9.19 13.19
C LEU A 194 17.22 10.42 13.94
N GLU A 195 17.27 10.41 15.28
CA GLU A 195 16.86 11.57 16.09
C GLU A 195 17.78 12.77 15.88
N ASP A 196 19.08 12.55 15.70
CA ASP A 196 20.03 13.64 15.48
C ASP A 196 19.92 14.20 14.06
N LEU A 197 19.69 13.34 13.07
CA LEU A 197 19.34 13.77 11.71
C LEU A 197 18.06 14.64 11.72
N GLU A 198 17.01 14.20 12.42
CA GLU A 198 15.77 14.97 12.55
C GLU A 198 16.04 16.35 13.15
N LYS A 199 16.81 16.44 14.25
CA LYS A 199 17.19 17.72 14.85
C LYS A 199 17.93 18.64 13.88
N GLN A 200 18.84 18.12 13.06
CA GLN A 200 19.55 18.93 12.05
C GLN A 200 18.59 19.44 10.98
N LEU A 201 17.70 18.58 10.46
CA LEU A 201 16.67 18.98 9.49
C LEU A 201 15.72 20.05 10.04
N LEU A 202 15.34 19.96 11.31
CA LEU A 202 14.48 20.96 11.99
C LEU A 202 15.16 22.33 12.13
N ASN A 203 16.49 22.37 12.19
CA ASN A 203 17.26 23.61 12.33
C ASN A 203 17.75 24.17 10.98
N LEU A 204 17.62 23.42 9.89
CA LEU A 204 18.13 23.78 8.57
C LEU A 204 17.48 25.07 8.00
N ASN A 205 16.21 25.31 8.34
CA ASN A 205 15.43 26.50 7.95
C ASN A 205 15.43 26.83 6.44
N THR A 206 15.65 25.83 5.59
CA THR A 206 15.53 25.94 4.13
C THR A 206 14.89 24.67 3.57
N GLY A 207 14.21 24.82 2.44
CA GLY A 207 13.62 23.75 1.65
C GLY A 207 14.44 23.40 0.42
N ASP A 208 15.58 24.05 0.22
CA ASP A 208 16.45 23.77 -0.93
C ASP A 208 16.88 22.29 -0.92
N GLU A 209 16.59 21.58 -2.01
CA GLU A 209 16.80 20.14 -2.07
C GLU A 209 18.28 19.76 -1.94
N SER A 210 19.21 20.61 -2.38
CA SER A 210 20.65 20.34 -2.28
C SER A 210 21.12 20.47 -0.83
N ALA A 211 20.64 21.49 -0.11
CA ALA A 211 20.93 21.66 1.32
C ALA A 211 20.33 20.52 2.16
N VAL A 212 19.07 20.15 1.91
CA VAL A 212 18.41 19.03 2.60
C VAL A 212 19.15 17.72 2.34
N ARG A 213 19.53 17.46 1.08
CA ARG A 213 20.34 16.30 0.70
C ARG A 213 21.67 16.26 1.45
N ALA A 214 22.42 17.37 1.47
CA ALA A 214 23.71 17.44 2.13
C ALA A 214 23.61 17.05 3.62
N VAL A 215 22.60 17.57 4.34
CA VAL A 215 22.34 17.18 5.72
C VAL A 215 22.05 15.69 5.84
N ILE A 216 21.23 15.10 4.97
CA ILE A 216 20.94 13.65 5.02
C ILE A 216 22.19 12.83 4.74
N GLU A 217 23.01 13.24 3.78
CA GLU A 217 24.25 12.55 3.37
C GLU A 217 25.29 12.53 4.49
N GLU A 218 25.36 13.56 5.36
CA GLU A 218 26.24 13.56 6.55
C GLU A 218 25.96 12.41 7.52
N PHE A 219 24.71 11.94 7.59
CA PHE A 219 24.29 10.83 8.46
C PHE A 219 24.21 9.50 7.70
N SER A 220 24.25 9.55 6.37
CA SER A 220 24.03 8.40 5.52
C SER A 220 25.18 7.41 5.59
N THR A 221 24.87 6.15 5.32
CA THR A 221 25.87 5.08 5.20
C THR A 221 25.61 4.32 3.93
N ASP A 222 26.66 4.12 3.14
CA ASP A 222 26.57 3.30 1.93
C ASP A 222 26.21 1.86 2.29
N VAL A 223 25.26 1.30 1.54
CA VAL A 223 24.79 -0.07 1.75
C VAL A 223 25.15 -0.95 0.57
N GLN A 224 25.53 -2.19 0.88
CA GLN A 224 25.73 -3.25 -0.09
C GLN A 224 24.65 -4.30 0.09
N LEU A 225 24.05 -4.75 -1.02
CA LEU A 225 23.06 -5.81 -1.01
C LEU A 225 23.65 -7.09 -0.41
N ASP A 226 22.83 -7.76 0.39
CA ASP A 226 23.20 -9.07 0.95
C ASP A 226 23.20 -10.12 -0.18
N GLN A 227 24.02 -11.17 -0.07
CA GLN A 227 24.15 -12.21 -1.12
C GLN A 227 22.80 -12.84 -1.48
N GLU A 228 21.96 -13.09 -0.48
CA GLU A 228 20.62 -13.67 -0.63
C GLU A 228 19.52 -12.66 -0.96
N SER A 229 19.89 -11.39 -1.25
CA SER A 229 18.91 -10.38 -1.62
C SER A 229 18.13 -10.78 -2.87
N ILE A 230 16.84 -10.45 -2.87
CA ILE A 230 15.96 -10.71 -4.00
C ILE A 230 16.36 -9.92 -5.25
N LEU A 231 17.04 -8.79 -5.08
CA LEU A 231 17.58 -7.98 -6.18
C LEU A 231 18.70 -8.71 -6.94
N ASN A 232 19.40 -9.66 -6.29
CA ASN A 232 20.38 -10.51 -6.98
C ASN A 232 19.71 -11.63 -7.80
N LYS A 233 18.38 -11.79 -7.71
CA LYS A 233 17.60 -12.79 -8.44
C LYS A 233 16.80 -12.19 -9.61
N LEU A 234 17.08 -10.94 -9.99
CA LEU A 234 16.35 -10.20 -11.03
C LEU A 234 16.26 -10.95 -12.37
N SER A 235 17.31 -11.66 -12.79
CA SER A 235 17.26 -12.44 -14.04
C SER A 235 16.18 -13.53 -14.02
N THR A 236 16.04 -14.25 -12.90
CA THR A 236 14.99 -15.25 -12.72
C THR A 236 13.62 -14.60 -12.55
N ILE A 237 13.55 -13.46 -11.84
CA ILE A 237 12.31 -12.68 -11.70
C ILE A 237 11.82 -12.23 -13.08
N ASP A 238 12.68 -11.60 -13.88
CA ASP A 238 12.35 -11.13 -15.23
C ASP A 238 11.92 -12.27 -16.14
N LYS A 239 12.59 -13.43 -16.04
CA LYS A 239 12.20 -14.63 -16.76
C LYS A 239 10.79 -15.11 -16.41
N CYS A 240 10.45 -15.19 -15.12
CA CYS A 240 9.16 -15.72 -14.68
C CYS A 240 8.02 -14.73 -14.79
N PHE A 241 8.22 -13.47 -14.39
CA PHE A 241 7.18 -12.44 -14.28
C PHE A 241 6.92 -11.69 -15.59
N SER A 242 7.70 -11.96 -16.63
CA SER A 242 7.43 -11.48 -18.00
C SER A 242 6.28 -12.21 -18.69
N ALA A 243 5.89 -13.39 -18.23
CA ALA A 243 4.79 -14.16 -18.81
C ALA A 243 3.45 -13.41 -18.75
N GLU A 244 2.57 -13.60 -19.75
CA GLU A 244 1.45 -12.67 -19.98
C GLU A 244 0.34 -12.74 -18.91
N THR A 245 0.17 -13.92 -18.32
CA THR A 245 -0.92 -14.23 -17.39
C THR A 245 -0.40 -14.74 -16.04
N VAL A 246 -1.22 -14.65 -14.99
CA VAL A 246 -0.86 -15.17 -13.66
C VAL A 246 -0.61 -16.68 -13.72
N GLU A 247 -1.41 -17.40 -14.50
CA GLU A 247 -1.28 -18.82 -14.78
C GLU A 247 0.11 -19.17 -15.35
N GLU A 248 0.55 -18.42 -16.37
CA GLU A 248 1.85 -18.64 -16.99
C GLU A 248 3.00 -18.24 -16.05
N ILE A 249 2.83 -17.20 -15.24
CA ILE A 249 3.81 -16.82 -14.19
C ILE A 249 3.96 -17.96 -13.18
N LEU A 250 2.85 -18.52 -12.67
CA LEU A 250 2.88 -19.65 -11.74
C LEU A 250 3.57 -20.87 -12.37
N LYS A 251 3.26 -21.19 -13.63
CA LYS A 251 3.89 -22.29 -14.37
C LYS A 251 5.39 -22.06 -14.59
N ALA A 252 5.79 -20.82 -14.89
CA ALA A 252 7.20 -20.45 -15.05
C ALA A 252 7.96 -20.61 -13.73
N LEU A 253 7.37 -20.15 -12.62
CA LEU A 253 7.95 -20.33 -11.28
C LEU A 253 8.05 -21.81 -10.90
N ASP A 254 7.01 -22.62 -11.12
CA ASP A 254 7.05 -24.07 -10.85
C ASP A 254 8.20 -24.77 -11.58
N SER A 255 8.46 -24.38 -12.83
CA SER A 255 9.56 -24.92 -13.63
C SER A 255 10.94 -24.58 -13.06
N GLU A 256 11.06 -23.45 -12.36
CA GLU A 256 12.31 -22.96 -11.77
C GLU A 256 12.58 -23.48 -10.34
N VAL A 257 11.59 -24.04 -9.64
CA VAL A 257 11.73 -24.50 -8.25
C VAL A 257 12.84 -25.53 -8.08
N SER A 258 13.00 -26.42 -9.06
CA SER A 258 13.98 -27.51 -9.04
C SER A 258 15.39 -27.11 -9.50
N VAL A 259 15.60 -25.86 -9.90
CA VAL A 259 16.91 -25.36 -10.33
C VAL A 259 17.75 -24.98 -9.10
N ASP A 260 19.00 -25.44 -9.07
CA ASP A 260 19.94 -25.11 -7.98
C ASP A 260 20.13 -23.59 -7.85
N GLY A 261 19.97 -23.08 -6.62
CA GLY A 261 20.06 -21.64 -6.33
C GLY A 261 18.72 -20.88 -6.34
N ASN A 262 17.63 -21.55 -6.72
CA ASN A 262 16.27 -21.00 -6.75
C ASN A 262 15.37 -21.46 -5.58
N GLN A 263 15.96 -21.83 -4.44
CA GLN A 263 15.20 -22.29 -3.27
C GLN A 263 14.21 -21.23 -2.73
N TRP A 264 14.43 -19.96 -3.04
CA TRP A 264 13.56 -18.83 -2.71
C TRP A 264 12.22 -18.84 -3.45
N ILE A 265 12.08 -19.59 -4.55
CA ILE A 265 10.85 -19.64 -5.35
C ILE A 265 9.73 -20.43 -4.65
N ALA A 266 10.06 -21.51 -3.94
CA ALA A 266 9.08 -22.33 -3.26
C ALA A 266 8.18 -21.55 -2.27
N PRO A 267 8.72 -20.69 -1.37
CA PRO A 267 7.88 -19.85 -0.51
C PRO A 267 7.10 -18.78 -1.30
N VAL A 268 7.64 -18.26 -2.42
CA VAL A 268 6.94 -17.30 -3.30
C VAL A 268 5.70 -17.95 -3.93
N LEU A 269 5.86 -19.12 -4.55
CA LEU A 269 4.74 -19.90 -5.10
C LEU A 269 3.69 -20.23 -4.04
N LYS A 270 4.14 -20.62 -2.85
CA LYS A 270 3.23 -20.87 -1.73
C LYS A 270 2.48 -19.60 -1.32
N SER A 271 3.11 -18.43 -1.36
CA SER A 271 2.44 -17.15 -1.09
C SER A 271 1.37 -16.87 -2.16
N MET A 272 1.74 -16.89 -3.44
CA MET A 272 0.82 -16.59 -4.54
C MET A 272 -0.38 -17.54 -4.58
N ARG A 273 -0.17 -18.85 -4.41
CA ARG A 273 -1.27 -19.85 -4.38
C ARG A 273 -2.23 -19.67 -3.20
N ARG A 274 -1.82 -18.92 -2.16
CA ARG A 274 -2.65 -18.61 -0.99
C ARG A 274 -3.35 -17.24 -1.10
N SER A 275 -2.94 -16.39 -2.04
CA SER A 275 -3.57 -15.10 -2.32
C SER A 275 -4.89 -15.27 -3.07
N SER A 276 -5.71 -14.22 -3.10
CA SER A 276 -6.96 -14.23 -3.90
C SER A 276 -6.62 -14.35 -5.39
N PRO A 277 -7.15 -15.38 -6.10
CA PRO A 277 -6.95 -15.52 -7.53
C PRO A 277 -7.40 -14.28 -8.31
N THR A 278 -8.54 -13.71 -7.91
CA THR A 278 -9.08 -12.47 -8.47
C THR A 278 -8.15 -11.29 -8.21
N GLY A 279 -7.69 -11.12 -6.97
CA GLY A 279 -6.75 -10.05 -6.59
C GLY A 279 -5.43 -10.11 -7.38
N LEU A 280 -4.91 -11.31 -7.63
CA LEU A 280 -3.72 -11.51 -8.47
C LEU A 280 -3.93 -11.05 -9.91
N LYS A 281 -5.05 -11.45 -10.55
CA LYS A 281 -5.33 -11.05 -11.95
C LYS A 281 -5.54 -9.55 -12.09
N ILE A 282 -6.30 -8.93 -11.17
CA ILE A 282 -6.50 -7.48 -11.15
C ILE A 282 -5.16 -6.77 -10.97
N THR A 283 -4.33 -7.25 -10.04
CA THR A 283 -3.01 -6.66 -9.77
C THR A 283 -2.09 -6.72 -10.98
N LEU A 284 -1.95 -7.88 -11.62
CA LEU A 284 -1.09 -8.04 -12.80
C LEU A 284 -1.49 -7.07 -13.93
N ARG A 285 -2.79 -7.04 -14.25
CA ARG A 285 -3.33 -6.13 -15.27
C ARG A 285 -3.09 -4.67 -14.90
N SER A 286 -3.37 -4.30 -13.65
CA SER A 286 -3.21 -2.93 -13.16
C SER A 286 -1.76 -2.42 -13.30
N VAL A 287 -0.77 -3.20 -12.84
CA VAL A 287 0.67 -2.85 -12.96
C VAL A 287 1.07 -2.69 -14.42
N ARG A 288 0.67 -3.62 -15.29
CA ARG A 288 1.08 -3.63 -16.69
C ARG A 288 0.50 -2.46 -17.48
N GLU A 289 -0.78 -2.14 -17.27
CA GLU A 289 -1.40 -0.94 -17.84
C GLU A 289 -0.71 0.34 -17.33
N GLY A 290 -0.26 0.33 -16.07
CA GLY A 290 0.48 1.43 -15.43
C GLY A 290 1.77 1.85 -16.15
N ARG A 291 2.39 0.93 -16.93
CA ARG A 291 3.59 1.22 -17.74
C ARG A 291 3.35 2.29 -18.81
N LYS A 292 2.10 2.41 -19.29
CA LYS A 292 1.72 3.34 -20.36
C LYS A 292 0.85 4.52 -19.88
N GLN A 293 0.55 4.56 -18.57
CA GLN A 293 -0.34 5.54 -17.96
C GLN A 293 0.45 6.59 -17.18
N SER A 294 -0.09 7.80 -17.17
CA SER A 294 0.28 8.87 -16.25
C SER A 294 -0.14 8.53 -14.80
N LEU A 295 0.36 9.29 -13.83
CA LEU A 295 -0.04 9.15 -12.43
C LEU A 295 -1.56 9.33 -12.25
N GLN A 296 -2.15 10.33 -12.92
CA GLN A 296 -3.58 10.62 -12.83
C GLN A 296 -4.42 9.46 -13.36
N GLU A 297 -4.05 8.90 -14.52
CA GLU A 297 -4.73 7.74 -15.09
C GLU A 297 -4.62 6.50 -14.19
N CYS A 298 -3.44 6.26 -13.60
CA CYS A 298 -3.26 5.17 -12.64
C CYS A 298 -4.13 5.34 -11.41
N LEU A 299 -4.14 6.53 -10.79
CA LEU A 299 -4.95 6.80 -9.59
C LEU A 299 -6.46 6.72 -9.86
N LYS A 300 -6.93 7.23 -11.01
CA LYS A 300 -8.34 7.11 -11.40
C LYS A 300 -8.76 5.65 -11.61
N LYS A 301 -7.94 4.87 -12.32
CA LYS A 301 -8.16 3.44 -12.53
C LYS A 301 -8.18 2.71 -11.19
N GLU A 302 -7.14 2.87 -10.38
CA GLU A 302 -7.04 2.21 -9.08
C GLU A 302 -8.18 2.59 -8.13
N PHE A 303 -8.61 3.84 -8.12
CA PHE A 303 -9.80 4.26 -7.38
C PHE A 303 -11.02 3.46 -7.84
N GLY A 304 -11.30 3.40 -9.14
CA GLY A 304 -12.41 2.59 -9.70
C GLY A 304 -12.32 1.11 -9.30
N LEU A 305 -11.13 0.51 -9.40
CA LEU A 305 -10.87 -0.87 -8.98
C LEU A 305 -11.20 -1.09 -7.50
N THR A 306 -10.69 -0.24 -6.60
CA THR A 306 -10.97 -0.35 -5.16
C THR A 306 -12.46 -0.18 -4.87
N MET A 307 -13.13 0.76 -5.51
CA MET A 307 -14.56 0.98 -5.34
C MET A 307 -15.37 -0.25 -5.76
N ASN A 308 -15.03 -0.87 -6.90
CA ASN A 308 -15.67 -2.08 -7.40
C ASN A 308 -15.39 -3.30 -6.52
N ILE A 309 -14.18 -3.42 -5.98
CA ILE A 309 -13.80 -4.51 -5.06
C ILE A 309 -14.54 -4.38 -3.73
N LEU A 310 -14.59 -3.17 -3.13
CA LEU A 310 -15.33 -2.95 -1.88
C LEU A 310 -16.84 -3.15 -2.07
N ARG A 311 -17.39 -2.77 -3.23
CA ARG A 311 -18.80 -3.09 -3.57
C ARG A 311 -19.03 -4.57 -3.90
N SER A 312 -17.99 -5.39 -3.88
CA SER A 312 -18.04 -6.83 -4.19
C SER A 312 -18.70 -7.11 -5.55
N VAL A 313 -18.39 -6.30 -6.57
CA VAL A 313 -19.00 -6.40 -7.92
C VAL A 313 -18.86 -7.80 -8.52
N ILE A 314 -17.73 -8.47 -8.24
CA ILE A 314 -17.47 -9.85 -8.71
C ILE A 314 -17.24 -10.86 -7.58
N THR A 315 -16.65 -10.45 -6.45
CA THR A 315 -16.39 -11.33 -5.30
C THR A 315 -16.30 -10.55 -3.99
N GLY A 316 -16.61 -11.20 -2.87
CA GLY A 316 -16.41 -10.70 -1.51
C GLY A 316 -15.04 -11.03 -0.91
N ASP A 317 -14.07 -11.48 -1.71
CA ASP A 317 -12.73 -11.89 -1.28
C ASP A 317 -12.05 -10.85 -0.36
N VAL A 318 -12.20 -9.55 -0.63
CA VAL A 318 -11.60 -8.48 0.20
C VAL A 318 -12.03 -8.59 1.67
N TYR A 319 -13.31 -8.82 1.93
CA TYR A 319 -13.83 -8.90 3.28
C TYR A 319 -13.41 -10.19 3.98
N GLU A 320 -13.34 -11.28 3.23
CA GLU A 320 -12.86 -12.55 3.76
C GLU A 320 -11.36 -12.53 4.05
N GLY A 321 -10.55 -11.95 3.15
CA GLY A 321 -9.12 -11.77 3.35
C GLY A 321 -8.83 -10.92 4.58
N ILE A 322 -9.59 -9.81 4.75
CA ILE A 322 -9.50 -9.00 5.97
C ILE A 322 -9.92 -9.77 7.21
N ARG A 323 -11.03 -10.53 7.16
CA ARG A 323 -11.49 -11.36 8.29
C ARG A 323 -10.36 -12.31 8.73
N ALA A 324 -9.83 -13.08 7.78
CA ALA A 324 -8.83 -14.10 8.02
C ALA A 324 -7.52 -13.52 8.56
N LEU A 325 -7.08 -12.37 8.04
CA LEU A 325 -5.82 -11.74 8.43
C LEU A 325 -5.92 -10.95 9.75
N SER A 326 -6.95 -10.13 9.91
CA SER A 326 -6.97 -9.07 10.92
C SER A 326 -8.04 -9.24 12.00
N ILE A 327 -9.18 -9.85 11.68
CA ILE A 327 -10.31 -9.97 12.60
C ILE A 327 -10.20 -11.26 13.41
N ASP A 328 -10.28 -12.40 12.73
CA ASP A 328 -10.20 -13.72 13.35
C ASP A 328 -8.76 -14.22 13.46
N LYS A 329 -7.86 -13.67 12.64
CA LYS A 329 -6.42 -13.98 12.61
C LYS A 329 -6.12 -15.47 12.42
N ASP A 330 -7.01 -16.20 11.73
CA ASP A 330 -6.86 -17.61 11.41
C ASP A 330 -5.96 -17.84 10.18
N ASN A 331 -5.64 -16.79 9.42
CA ASN A 331 -4.87 -16.85 8.16
C ASN A 331 -5.46 -17.87 7.15
N ALA A 332 -6.76 -18.13 7.23
CA ALA A 332 -7.46 -19.13 6.44
C ALA A 332 -8.75 -18.54 5.84
N PRO A 333 -8.66 -17.88 4.67
CA PRO A 333 -9.82 -17.48 3.87
C PRO A 333 -10.74 -18.66 3.56
N LYS A 334 -12.04 -18.46 3.70
CA LYS A 334 -13.14 -19.43 3.52
C LYS A 334 -14.08 -18.93 2.43
N VAL A 335 -14.79 -19.83 1.75
CA VAL A 335 -15.70 -19.41 0.67
C VAL A 335 -16.64 -18.35 1.22
N SER A 336 -16.61 -17.17 0.61
CA SER A 336 -17.67 -16.21 0.80
C SER A 336 -18.92 -16.82 0.18
N LEU A 337 -19.78 -17.43 1.01
CA LEU A 337 -21.17 -17.62 0.61
C LEU A 337 -21.66 -16.21 0.28
N SER A 338 -22.06 -15.99 -0.97
CA SER A 338 -22.71 -14.76 -1.40
C SER A 338 -23.62 -14.28 -0.26
N LEU A 339 -23.41 -13.03 0.18
CA LEU A 339 -24.11 -12.46 1.33
C LEU A 339 -25.57 -12.91 1.31
N PRO A 340 -26.02 -13.80 2.22
CA PRO A 340 -27.40 -14.19 2.24
C PRO A 340 -28.17 -12.97 2.73
N SER A 341 -29.27 -12.63 2.07
CA SER A 341 -30.38 -12.02 2.81
C SER A 341 -30.56 -12.86 4.08
N LEU A 342 -30.49 -12.18 5.23
CA LEU A 342 -30.55 -12.77 6.58
C LEU A 342 -31.50 -13.97 6.65
N ASN A 343 -30.93 -15.18 6.70
CA ASN A 343 -31.35 -16.37 7.44
C ASN A 343 -30.89 -17.65 6.73
N THR A 344 -29.88 -18.33 7.29
CA THR A 344 -29.89 -19.79 7.36
C THR A 344 -28.88 -20.30 8.39
N LYS A 345 -29.35 -21.22 9.23
CA LYS A 345 -28.59 -21.89 10.28
C LYS A 345 -27.54 -22.82 9.65
N PHE A 346 -26.31 -22.76 10.14
CA PHE A 346 -25.23 -23.71 9.81
C PHE A 346 -25.58 -25.15 10.22
N SER A 347 -25.26 -26.12 9.35
CA SER A 347 -25.20 -27.55 9.67
C SER A 347 -23.92 -28.20 9.13
N ARG A 348 -23.05 -28.57 10.09
CA ARG A 348 -22.04 -29.65 10.18
C ARG A 348 -21.37 -30.26 8.93
N THR A 349 -20.03 -30.13 8.93
CA THR A 349 -18.96 -31.13 8.73
C THR A 349 -19.24 -32.38 7.89
N SER A 350 -18.50 -32.52 6.79
CA SER A 350 -18.14 -33.81 6.18
C SER A 350 -16.67 -34.15 6.51
N VAL A 351 -16.48 -35.29 7.19
CA VAL A 351 -15.17 -35.89 7.48
C VAL A 351 -14.97 -37.00 6.45
N LEU A 352 -13.97 -36.89 5.57
CA LEU A 352 -13.50 -38.02 4.76
C LEU A 352 -12.40 -38.76 5.54
N GLN A 353 -12.65 -40.03 5.81
CA GLN A 353 -11.82 -40.89 6.65
C GLN A 353 -10.68 -41.49 5.81
N LEU A 354 -9.45 -41.01 6.01
CA LEU A 354 -8.23 -41.62 5.47
C LEU A 354 -7.12 -41.65 6.54
N GLY A 355 -6.90 -42.82 7.15
CA GLY A 355 -5.65 -43.22 7.82
C GLY A 355 -5.20 -42.44 9.09
N PRO A 356 -4.24 -42.98 9.86
CA PRO A 356 -3.92 -42.52 11.21
C PRO A 356 -2.92 -41.34 11.26
N LYS A 357 -3.05 -40.36 10.35
CA LYS A 357 -2.35 -39.07 10.43
C LYS A 357 -3.30 -37.95 10.04
N TRP A 358 -3.80 -37.23 11.05
CA TRP A 358 -4.57 -36.01 10.87
C TRP A 358 -3.66 -34.94 10.27
N VAL A 359 -3.72 -34.76 8.95
CA VAL A 359 -3.28 -33.52 8.31
C VAL A 359 -4.54 -32.68 8.11
N TYR A 360 -4.73 -31.67 8.96
CA TYR A 360 -5.73 -30.64 8.70
C TYR A 360 -5.25 -29.80 7.51
N ILE A 361 -5.62 -30.19 6.29
CA ILE A 361 -5.56 -29.30 5.15
C ILE A 361 -6.82 -28.44 5.24
N GLN A 362 -6.76 -27.34 5.98
CA GLN A 362 -7.71 -26.25 5.75
C GLN A 362 -7.41 -25.72 4.35
N SER A 363 -8.11 -26.24 3.34
CA SER A 363 -8.13 -25.62 2.02
C SER A 363 -8.61 -24.19 2.23
N GLN A 364 -7.76 -23.20 1.96
CA GLN A 364 -8.23 -21.84 1.80
C GLN A 364 -9.16 -21.85 0.60
N GLN A 365 -10.37 -21.35 0.77
CA GLN A 365 -11.36 -21.37 -0.30
C GLN A 365 -11.71 -19.93 -0.64
N TRP A 366 -10.94 -19.33 -1.53
CA TRP A 366 -11.36 -18.12 -2.22
C TRP A 366 -12.55 -18.42 -3.14
N SER A 367 -13.26 -17.40 -3.59
CA SER A 367 -14.31 -17.56 -4.60
C SER A 367 -14.10 -16.54 -5.73
N PRO A 368 -13.57 -16.93 -6.90
CA PRO A 368 -13.18 -18.29 -7.32
C PRO A 368 -11.96 -18.86 -6.58
N ALA A 369 -11.80 -20.19 -6.55
CA ALA A 369 -10.80 -20.87 -5.73
C ALA A 369 -9.42 -20.94 -6.38
N THR A 370 -9.35 -20.95 -7.71
CA THR A 370 -8.10 -20.97 -8.48
C THR A 370 -8.05 -19.87 -9.53
N VAL A 371 -6.87 -19.58 -10.07
CA VAL A 371 -6.69 -18.55 -11.11
C VAL A 371 -7.39 -18.92 -12.41
N GLU A 372 -7.46 -20.21 -12.73
CA GLU A 372 -8.13 -20.74 -13.93
C GLU A 372 -9.65 -20.55 -13.89
N GLU A 373 -10.24 -20.50 -12.69
CA GLU A 373 -11.69 -20.29 -12.51
C GLU A 373 -12.10 -18.82 -12.63
N VAL A 374 -11.16 -17.87 -12.58
CA VAL A 374 -11.43 -16.45 -12.71
C VAL A 374 -11.63 -16.09 -14.19
N LYS A 375 -12.85 -15.71 -14.55
CA LYS A 375 -13.23 -15.34 -15.91
C LYS A 375 -12.70 -13.96 -16.28
N ASN A 376 -12.21 -13.81 -17.53
CA ASN A 376 -11.77 -12.52 -18.04
C ASN A 376 -12.89 -11.48 -18.06
N GLU A 377 -14.13 -11.91 -18.35
CA GLU A 377 -15.33 -11.04 -18.32
C GLU A 377 -15.56 -10.41 -16.95
N ASP A 378 -15.28 -11.14 -15.86
CA ASP A 378 -15.40 -10.61 -14.51
C ASP A 378 -14.29 -9.59 -14.22
N ILE A 379 -13.06 -9.84 -14.71
CA ILE A 379 -11.97 -8.85 -14.62
C ILE A 379 -12.31 -7.60 -15.43
N ASP A 380 -12.81 -7.74 -16.66
CA ASP A 380 -13.20 -6.62 -17.51
C ASP A 380 -14.25 -5.72 -16.82
N ARG A 381 -15.27 -6.33 -16.19
CA ARG A 381 -16.30 -5.61 -15.42
C ARG A 381 -15.73 -4.75 -14.29
N VAL A 382 -14.67 -5.20 -13.62
CA VAL A 382 -14.04 -4.42 -12.54
C VAL A 382 -13.20 -3.26 -13.08
N PHE A 383 -12.67 -3.39 -14.30
CA PHE A 383 -11.90 -2.37 -15.00
C PHE A 383 -12.76 -1.38 -15.82
N GLU A 384 -14.08 -1.58 -15.88
CA GLU A 384 -14.98 -0.62 -16.52
C GLU A 384 -14.81 0.77 -15.89
N PRO A 385 -14.50 1.81 -16.70
CA PRO A 385 -14.27 3.14 -16.18
C PRO A 385 -15.56 3.72 -15.60
N PHE A 386 -15.42 4.51 -14.55
CA PHE A 386 -16.55 5.24 -14.00
C PHE A 386 -16.97 6.38 -14.93
N THR A 387 -18.25 6.75 -14.88
CA THR A 387 -18.71 7.97 -15.54
C THR A 387 -18.00 9.18 -14.94
N SER A 388 -17.82 10.26 -15.71
CA SER A 388 -16.98 11.40 -15.31
C SER A 388 -17.32 12.00 -13.94
N GLY A 389 -18.58 11.98 -13.52
CA GLY A 389 -19.01 12.45 -12.19
C GLY A 389 -18.68 11.52 -11.02
N HIS A 390 -18.37 10.25 -11.29
CA HIS A 390 -18.01 9.23 -10.31
C HIS A 390 -16.51 8.92 -10.29
N GLU A 391 -15.72 9.39 -11.27
CA GLU A 391 -14.27 9.23 -11.22
C GLU A 391 -13.62 10.04 -10.10
N LEU A 392 -12.40 9.64 -9.72
CA LEU A 392 -11.52 10.45 -8.88
C LEU A 392 -11.22 11.79 -9.56
N GLN A 393 -11.54 12.90 -8.91
CA GLN A 393 -11.24 14.24 -9.42
C GLN A 393 -9.89 14.70 -8.86
N VAL A 394 -8.87 14.73 -9.72
CA VAL A 394 -7.56 15.33 -9.43
C VAL A 394 -7.33 16.51 -10.38
N PRO A 395 -6.68 17.60 -9.93
CA PRO A 395 -6.43 18.77 -10.77
C PRO A 395 -5.67 18.44 -12.05
N SER A 396 -6.03 19.11 -13.16
CA SER A 396 -5.29 19.04 -14.43
C SER A 396 -4.07 19.95 -14.46
N ASP A 397 -4.07 21.01 -13.65
CA ASP A 397 -3.03 22.03 -13.56
C ASP A 397 -2.94 22.63 -12.16
N ASP A 398 -1.98 23.53 -11.99
CA ASP A 398 -1.64 24.14 -10.71
C ASP A 398 -2.52 25.32 -10.28
N SER A 399 -3.44 25.80 -11.13
CA SER A 399 -4.28 26.99 -10.83
C SER A 399 -5.21 26.77 -9.65
N ASN A 400 -5.72 25.54 -9.49
CA ASN A 400 -6.58 25.11 -8.40
C ASN A 400 -6.07 23.78 -7.83
N ARG A 401 -4.82 23.79 -7.37
CA ARG A 401 -4.08 22.59 -6.95
C ARG A 401 -4.81 21.77 -5.89
N TRP A 402 -5.51 22.36 -4.94
CA TRP A 402 -6.24 21.61 -3.91
C TRP A 402 -7.74 21.41 -4.24
N SER A 403 -8.13 21.51 -5.51
CA SER A 403 -9.49 21.21 -5.98
C SER A 403 -9.77 19.69 -6.05
N GLY A 404 -11.01 19.32 -6.37
CA GLY A 404 -11.42 17.92 -6.47
C GLY A 404 -11.59 17.22 -5.12
N LYS A 405 -11.70 17.98 -4.03
CA LYS A 405 -11.93 17.43 -2.68
C LYS A 405 -13.22 16.63 -2.61
N HIS A 406 -13.24 15.64 -1.72
CA HIS A 406 -14.37 14.76 -1.47
C HIS A 406 -15.69 15.52 -1.31
N GLU A 407 -15.69 16.62 -0.56
CA GLU A 407 -16.85 17.45 -0.23
C GLU A 407 -17.58 18.02 -1.46
N HIS A 408 -16.91 18.07 -2.61
CA HIS A 408 -17.47 18.60 -3.86
C HIS A 408 -17.85 17.50 -4.86
N THR A 409 -17.91 16.25 -4.42
CA THR A 409 -18.14 15.08 -5.28
C THR A 409 -19.48 14.43 -4.99
N VAL A 410 -19.91 13.54 -5.88
CA VAL A 410 -21.12 12.72 -5.69
C VAL A 410 -21.03 11.78 -4.48
N TYR A 411 -19.84 11.57 -3.92
CA TYR A 411 -19.59 10.74 -2.74
C TYR A 411 -19.82 11.49 -1.44
N ALA A 412 -19.84 12.83 -1.47
CA ALA A 412 -20.23 13.61 -0.31
C ALA A 412 -21.70 13.36 0.00
N LYS A 413 -22.00 12.81 1.18
CA LYS A 413 -23.38 12.74 1.67
C LYS A 413 -23.94 14.15 1.68
N SER A 414 -25.08 14.37 1.01
CA SER A 414 -25.87 15.57 1.25
C SER A 414 -26.14 15.60 2.75
N SER A 415 -25.66 16.61 3.45
CA SER A 415 -26.04 16.87 4.84
C SER A 415 -27.57 16.98 4.88
N GLN A 416 -28.22 15.88 5.24
CA GLN A 416 -29.63 15.82 5.62
C GLN A 416 -29.74 16.03 7.12
#